data_AF-A0A625BEK8-F1
#
_entry.id   AF-A0A625BEK8-F1
#
_cell.length_a   1.000
_cell.length_b   1.000
_cell.length_c   1.000
_cell.angle_alpha   90.00
_cell.angle_beta   90.00
_cell.angle_gamma   90.00
#
_symmetry.space_group_name_H-M   'P 1'
#
loop_
_entity.id
_entity.type
_entity.pdbx_description
1 polymer ?
#
loop_
_entity_poly.entity_id
_entity_poly.type
_entity_poly.pdbx_seq_one_letter_code
_entity_poly.pdbx_strand_id
1 'polypeptide(L)'
;MYKWLLSVLLVLMSTVVHAADCFDLAGRDYKIDPDLLRAISWKESRNRVNAVGINPVTGYGSGLMQVDSQHFKELARYGIKPEQLVSDPCLNIYTGAYYLAIAFRKWG
;
A
#
# COMPACT_ATOMS: atom_id res chain seq x y z
N MET A 1 -12.48 -22.53 -43.05
CA MET A 1 -11.15 -21.91 -42.86
C MET A 1 -11.23 -20.54 -42.19
N TYR A 2 -12.10 -19.62 -42.63
CA TYR A 2 -12.24 -18.29 -42.02
C TYR A 2 -12.67 -18.26 -40.55
N LYS A 3 -13.51 -19.23 -40.11
CA LYS A 3 -13.94 -19.34 -38.70
C LYS A 3 -12.77 -19.58 -37.73
N TRP A 4 -11.82 -20.42 -38.11
CA TRP A 4 -10.62 -20.71 -37.31
C TRP A 4 -9.65 -19.52 -37.30
N LEU A 5 -9.52 -18.81 -38.43
CA LEU A 5 -8.74 -17.57 -38.51
C LEU A 5 -9.31 -16.46 -37.60
N LEU A 6 -10.63 -16.32 -37.56
CA LEU A 6 -11.30 -15.38 -36.65
C LEU A 6 -11.10 -15.73 -35.17
N SER A 7 -11.11 -17.02 -34.81
CA SER A 7 -10.86 -17.47 -33.44
C SER A 7 -9.42 -17.20 -32.99
N VAL A 8 -8.44 -17.43 -33.87
CA VAL A 8 -7.02 -17.15 -33.57
C VAL A 8 -6.77 -15.64 -33.43
N LEU A 9 -7.42 -14.81 -34.25
CA LEU A 9 -7.31 -13.35 -34.17
C LEU A 9 -7.87 -12.80 -32.84
N LEU A 10 -8.95 -13.40 -32.32
CA LEU A 10 -9.58 -12.97 -31.06
C LEU A 10 -8.70 -13.27 -29.84
N VAL A 11 -7.97 -14.39 -29.85
CA VAL A 11 -7.04 -14.77 -28.77
C VAL A 11 -5.77 -13.92 -28.78
N LEU A 12 -5.33 -13.45 -29.95
CA LEU A 12 -4.19 -12.54 -30.06
C LEU A 12 -4.49 -11.11 -29.56
N MET A 13 -5.77 -10.75 -29.44
CA MET A 13 -6.22 -9.43 -28.98
C MET A 13 -6.49 -9.38 -27.48
N SER A 14 -6.39 -10.48 -26.74
CA SER A 14 -6.50 -10.45 -25.27
C SER A 14 -5.22 -9.88 -24.67
N THR A 15 -5.24 -8.59 -24.36
CA THR A 15 -4.20 -7.95 -23.55
C THR A 15 -4.38 -8.33 -22.09
N VAL A 16 -3.28 -8.64 -21.43
CA VAL A 16 -3.27 -8.92 -19.99
C VAL A 16 -3.38 -7.58 -19.27
N VAL A 17 -4.57 -7.24 -18.78
CA VAL A 17 -4.75 -6.08 -17.90
C VAL A 17 -4.26 -6.49 -16.51
N HIS A 18 -3.10 -6.00 -16.09
CA HIS A 18 -2.69 -6.09 -14.70
C HIS A 18 -3.49 -5.06 -13.89
N ALA A 19 -4.31 -5.56 -12.97
CA ALA A 19 -4.96 -4.69 -11.99
C ALA A 19 -3.88 -4.08 -11.10
N ALA A 20 -3.83 -2.75 -11.03
CA ALA A 20 -2.92 -2.03 -10.13
C ALA A 20 -3.31 -2.34 -8.68
N ASP A 21 -2.33 -2.73 -7.87
CA ASP A 21 -2.54 -2.94 -6.45
C ASP A 21 -2.46 -1.62 -5.66
N CYS A 22 -2.72 -1.68 -4.36
CA CYS A 22 -2.69 -0.47 -3.53
C CYS A 22 -1.29 0.12 -3.35
N PHE A 23 -0.22 -0.65 -3.58
CA PHE A 23 1.15 -0.11 -3.63
C PHE A 23 1.36 0.68 -4.92
N ASP A 24 0.89 0.19 -6.06
CA ASP A 24 0.96 0.89 -7.35
C ASP A 24 0.20 2.23 -7.28
N LEU A 25 -1.01 2.19 -6.73
CA LEU A 25 -1.87 3.37 -6.61
C LEU A 25 -1.27 4.40 -5.64
N ALA A 26 -0.83 3.97 -4.44
CA ALA A 26 -0.21 4.87 -3.47
C ALA A 26 1.14 5.42 -3.98
N GLY A 27 1.95 4.60 -4.63
CA GLY A 27 3.22 5.02 -5.21
C GLY A 27 3.02 6.08 -6.30
N ARG A 28 2.05 5.89 -7.19
CA ARG A 28 1.67 6.88 -8.22
C ARG A 28 1.23 8.21 -7.61
N ASP A 29 0.40 8.17 -6.57
CA ASP A 29 -0.23 9.35 -5.99
C ASP A 29 0.76 10.15 -5.12
N TYR A 30 1.62 9.47 -4.36
CA TYR A 30 2.64 10.09 -3.51
C TYR A 30 4.01 10.28 -4.17
N LYS A 31 4.18 9.84 -5.43
CA LYS A 31 5.45 9.88 -6.18
C LYS A 31 6.57 9.10 -5.48
N ILE A 32 6.22 7.92 -4.99
CA ILE A 32 7.14 6.96 -4.38
C ILE A 32 7.15 5.71 -5.26
N ASP A 33 8.32 5.12 -5.49
CA ASP A 33 8.42 3.85 -6.20
C ASP A 33 7.55 2.77 -5.50
N PRO A 34 6.58 2.14 -6.21
CA PRO A 34 5.75 1.09 -5.62
C PRO A 34 6.55 -0.08 -5.04
N ASP A 35 7.68 -0.45 -5.65
CA ASP A 35 8.54 -1.52 -5.16
C ASP A 35 9.27 -1.13 -3.87
N LEU A 36 9.59 0.15 -3.70
CA LEU A 36 10.06 0.66 -2.42
C LEU A 36 8.99 0.51 -1.33
N LEU A 37 7.74 0.85 -1.62
CA LEU A 37 6.64 0.67 -0.66
C LEU A 37 6.43 -0.81 -0.30
N ARG A 38 6.50 -1.72 -1.29
CA ARG A 38 6.45 -3.17 -1.05
C ARG A 38 7.63 -3.64 -0.19
N ALA A 39 8.84 -3.16 -0.47
CA ALA A 39 10.03 -3.51 0.30
C ALA A 39 9.93 -3.05 1.76
N ILE A 40 9.40 -1.85 1.99
CA ILE A 40 9.12 -1.33 3.33
C ILE A 40 8.08 -2.20 4.01
N SER A 41 6.94 -2.48 3.38
CA SER A 41 5.91 -3.34 3.98
C SER A 41 6.44 -4.73 4.34
N TRP A 42 7.28 -5.31 3.48
CA TRP A 42 7.94 -6.58 3.75
C TRP A 42 8.89 -6.47 4.95
N LYS A 43 9.67 -5.39 5.04
CA LYS A 43 10.59 -5.18 6.15
C LYS A 43 9.85 -4.98 7.47
N GLU A 44 8.77 -4.21 7.45
CA GLU A 44 8.01 -3.78 8.62
C GLU A 44 7.13 -4.90 9.20
N SER A 45 6.38 -5.62 8.35
CA SER A 45 5.38 -6.57 8.81
C SER A 45 5.51 -7.98 8.21
N ARG A 46 6.39 -8.17 7.22
CA ARG A 46 6.40 -9.33 6.30
C ARG A 46 5.07 -9.44 5.54
N ASN A 47 4.53 -8.30 5.11
CA ASN A 47 3.24 -8.18 4.42
C ASN A 47 2.06 -8.77 5.22
N ARG A 48 2.09 -8.68 6.56
CA ARG A 48 1.00 -9.15 7.42
C ARG A 48 0.05 -7.99 7.74
N VAL A 49 -1.18 -8.06 7.21
CA VAL A 49 -2.18 -6.99 7.33
C VAL A 49 -2.54 -6.68 8.78
N ASN A 50 -2.66 -7.71 9.61
CA ASN A 50 -3.04 -7.59 11.02
C ASN A 50 -1.85 -7.49 11.98
N ALA A 51 -0.66 -7.17 11.48
CA ALA A 51 0.52 -7.04 12.33
C ALA A 51 0.40 -5.86 13.29
N VAL A 52 0.72 -6.09 14.57
CA VAL A 52 0.92 -5.03 15.56
C VAL A 52 2.34 -5.16 16.07
N GLY A 53 3.20 -4.19 15.75
CA GLY A 53 4.62 -4.20 16.12
C GLY A 53 4.87 -3.42 17.39
N ILE A 54 5.88 -3.85 18.14
CA ILE A 54 6.27 -3.22 19.40
C ILE A 54 7.22 -2.07 19.10
N ASN A 55 6.90 -0.86 19.56
CA ASN A 55 7.84 0.25 19.53
C ASN A 55 8.71 0.20 20.81
N PRO A 56 10.06 0.20 20.72
CA PRO A 56 10.94 0.07 21.87
C PRO A 56 10.92 1.28 22.82
N VAL A 57 10.39 2.43 22.39
CA VAL A 57 10.30 3.64 23.21
C VAL A 57 8.88 3.81 23.76
N THR A 58 7.93 4.14 22.88
CA THR A 58 6.52 4.33 23.23
C THR A 58 5.63 4.05 22.02
N GLY A 59 4.45 3.47 22.27
CA GLY A 59 3.45 3.21 21.24
C GLY A 59 3.63 1.86 20.55
N TYR A 60 3.05 1.72 19.36
CA TYR A 60 3.10 0.53 18.52
C TYR A 60 2.89 0.88 17.04
N GLY A 61 3.34 -0.01 16.16
CA GLY A 61 3.09 0.07 14.72
C GLY A 61 1.87 -0.76 14.31
N SER A 62 1.06 -0.24 13.37
CA SER A 62 -0.13 -0.93 12.86
C SER A 62 0.00 -1.36 11.40
N GLY A 63 -0.29 -2.63 11.16
CA GLY A 63 -0.54 -3.24 9.86
C GLY A 63 0.67 -3.34 8.93
N LEU A 64 0.40 -3.36 7.62
CA LEU A 64 1.37 -3.63 6.56
C LEU A 64 2.61 -2.75 6.62
N MET A 65 2.41 -1.45 6.82
CA MET A 65 3.42 -0.40 6.83
C MET A 65 3.82 0.03 8.24
N GLN A 66 3.34 -0.67 9.28
CA GLN A 66 3.61 -0.35 10.69
C GLN A 66 3.40 1.13 11.04
N VAL A 67 2.25 1.69 10.63
CA VAL A 67 1.88 3.09 10.91
C VAL A 67 1.90 3.33 12.42
N ASP A 68 2.72 4.28 12.87
CA ASP A 68 2.95 4.52 14.30
C ASP A 68 1.72 5.12 14.99
N SER A 69 1.36 4.55 16.14
CA SER A 69 0.29 4.99 17.02
C SER A 69 0.34 6.46 17.45
N GLN A 70 1.51 7.09 17.46
CA GLN A 70 1.69 8.51 17.76
C GLN A 70 0.98 9.41 16.74
N HIS A 71 0.72 8.91 15.54
CA HIS A 71 0.02 9.61 14.48
C HIS A 71 -1.52 9.51 14.58
N PHE A 72 -2.06 8.66 15.45
CA PHE A 72 -3.50 8.35 15.44
C PHE A 72 -4.39 9.55 15.78
N LYS A 73 -3.90 10.47 16.61
CA LYS A 73 -4.63 11.72 16.89
C LYS A 73 -4.82 12.58 15.63
N GLU A 74 -3.81 12.65 14.77
CA GLU A 74 -3.91 13.37 13.51
C GLU A 74 -4.77 12.59 12.50
N LEU A 75 -4.56 11.28 12.39
CA LEU A 75 -5.33 10.41 11.50
C LEU A 75 -6.83 10.41 11.79
N ALA A 76 -7.22 10.54 13.07
CA ALA A 76 -8.62 10.68 13.48
C ALA A 76 -9.30 11.91 12.84
N ARG A 77 -8.55 12.97 12.51
CA ARG A 77 -9.08 14.16 11.83
C ARG A 77 -9.46 13.88 10.38
N TYR A 78 -8.89 12.84 9.78
CA TYR A 78 -9.26 12.32 8.47
C TYR A 78 -10.31 11.20 8.55
N GLY A 79 -10.84 10.91 9.75
CA GLY A 79 -11.80 9.83 9.97
C GLY A 79 -11.17 8.42 9.98
N ILE A 80 -9.84 8.32 10.03
CA ILE A 80 -9.12 7.04 10.07
C ILE A 80 -9.01 6.58 11.52
N LYS A 81 -9.57 5.40 11.80
CA LYS A 81 -9.49 4.74 13.10
C LYS A 81 -8.37 3.70 13.14
N PRO A 82 -7.73 3.47 14.30
CA PRO A 82 -6.62 2.51 14.43
C PRO A 82 -6.96 1.10 13.94
N GLU A 83 -8.20 0.64 14.17
CA GLU A 83 -8.64 -0.71 13.81
C GLU A 83 -8.70 -0.92 12.29
N GLN A 84 -8.94 0.17 11.54
CA GLN A 84 -8.93 0.13 10.08
C GLN A 84 -7.51 -0.10 9.56
N LEU A 85 -6.47 0.39 10.25
CA LEU A 85 -5.08 0.19 9.82
C LEU A 85 -4.60 -1.26 9.90
N VAL A 86 -5.31 -2.13 10.63
CA VAL A 86 -4.98 -3.56 10.75
C VAL A 86 -5.98 -4.48 10.03
N SER A 87 -7.00 -3.90 9.39
CA SER A 87 -8.06 -4.62 8.68
C SER A 87 -8.23 -4.19 7.23
N ASP A 88 -7.91 -2.94 6.90
CA ASP A 88 -7.91 -2.39 5.55
C ASP A 88 -6.46 -2.22 5.05
N PRO A 89 -5.97 -3.15 4.19
CA PRO A 89 -4.61 -3.10 3.69
C PRO A 89 -4.34 -1.87 2.82
N CYS A 90 -5.32 -1.42 2.04
CA CYS A 90 -5.14 -0.29 1.14
C CYS A 90 -5.07 1.02 1.90
N LEU A 91 -5.93 1.21 2.91
CA LEU A 91 -5.84 2.36 3.80
C LEU A 91 -4.50 2.38 4.54
N ASN A 92 -4.02 1.22 5.01
CA ASN A 92 -2.72 1.12 5.66
C ASN A 92 -1.57 1.53 4.73
N ILE A 93 -1.54 1.02 3.49
CA ILE A 93 -0.53 1.34 2.49
C ILE A 93 -0.53 2.84 2.16
N TYR A 94 -1.71 3.42 1.91
CA TYR A 94 -1.85 4.85 1.63
C TYR A 94 -1.40 5.72 2.82
N THR A 95 -1.74 5.31 4.04
CA THR A 95 -1.34 6.02 5.26
C THR A 95 0.18 5.96 5.47
N GLY A 96 0.80 4.80 5.24
CA GLY A 96 2.25 4.67 5.27
C GLY A 96 2.93 5.54 4.21
N ALA A 97 2.43 5.51 2.97
CA ALA A 97 2.95 6.34 1.88
C ALA A 97 2.79 7.84 2.15
N TYR A 98 1.68 8.26 2.77
CA TYR A 98 1.46 9.65 3.19
C TYR A 98 2.57 10.16 4.15
N TYR A 99 2.88 9.40 5.19
CA TYR A 99 3.93 9.79 6.15
C TYR A 99 5.34 9.69 5.54
N LEU A 100 5.60 8.71 4.68
CA LEU A 100 6.85 8.63 3.93
C LEU A 100 7.02 9.86 3.02
N ALA A 101 5.96 10.30 2.33
CA ALA A 101 6.02 11.50 1.50
C ALA A 101 6.30 12.77 2.31
N ILE A 102 5.75 12.89 3.52
CA ILE A 102 6.10 13.99 4.44
C ILE A 102 7.58 13.93 4.82
N ALA A 103 8.08 12.74 5.17
CA ALA A 103 9.47 12.54 5.56
C ALA A 103 10.43 12.87 4.41
N PHE A 104 10.17 12.37 3.20
CA PHE A 104 10.97 12.66 2.00
C PHE A 104 10.96 14.14 1.65
N ARG A 105 9.83 14.85 1.74
CA ARG A 105 9.83 16.31 1.54
C ARG A 105 10.69 17.07 2.55
N LYS A 106 10.91 16.52 3.74
CA LYS A 106 11.67 17.18 4.80
C LYS A 106 13.16 16.85 4.78
N TRP A 107 13.51 15.63 4.38
CA TRP A 107 14.86 15.08 4.56
C TRP A 107 15.46 14.43 3.31
N GLY A 108 14.68 14.29 2.23
CA GLY A 108 15.07 13.67 0.97
C GLY A 108 15.46 14.68 -0.10
#